data_AF-W1XBM1-F1
#
_entry.id   AF-W1XBM1-F1
#
_cell.length_a   1.000
_cell.length_b   1.000
_cell.length_c   1.000
_cell.angle_alpha   90.00
_cell.angle_beta   90.00
_cell.angle_gamma   90.00
#
_symmetry.space_group_name_H-M   'P 1'
#
loop_
_entity.id
_entity.type
_entity.pdbx_description
1 polymer ?
#
loop_
_entity_poly.entity_id
_entity_poly.type
_entity_poly.pdbx_seq_one_letter_code
_entity_poly.pdbx_strand_id
1 'polypeptide(L)'
;VDQMKAAVAENVRFGKEAKQDSSRLAAMMGLHASFTLSSDTLDYVKAHNEDQLGYHVHVAEGPEDVADSKEKYGMTPVRRLVEAGILGPKSIAGHCVHVTDEDVALLKKSQAKVVHNPESNMGNAVGTTDI
;
A
#
# COMPACT_ATOMS: atom_id res chain seq x y z
N VAL A 1 13.61 11.64 7.00
CA VAL A 1 13.47 12.33 5.68
C VAL A 1 14.44 11.75 4.66
N ASP A 2 15.74 11.66 4.96
CA ASP A 2 16.72 11.23 3.95
C ASP A 2 16.55 9.77 3.48
N GLN A 3 16.24 8.84 4.40
CA GLN A 3 15.95 7.46 4.05
C GLN A 3 14.73 7.31 3.14
N MET A 4 13.67 8.07 3.40
CA MET A 4 12.46 8.08 2.56
C MET A 4 12.78 8.60 1.14
N LYS A 5 13.55 9.69 1.02
CA LYS A 5 13.95 10.23 -0.29
C LYS A 5 14.80 9.22 -1.07
N ALA A 6 15.74 8.56 -0.38
CA ALA A 6 16.58 7.53 -0.97
C ALA A 6 15.75 6.32 -1.46
N ALA A 7 14.79 5.85 -0.65
CA ALA A 7 13.91 4.74 -1.02
C ALA A 7 13.04 5.08 -2.24
N VAL A 8 12.48 6.28 -2.31
CA VAL A 8 11.70 6.72 -3.49
C VAL A 8 12.58 6.84 -4.72
N ALA A 9 13.78 7.42 -4.59
CA ALA A 9 14.73 7.50 -5.70
C ALA A 9 15.16 6.12 -6.21
N GLU A 10 15.30 5.14 -5.31
CA GLU A 10 15.56 3.74 -5.67
C GLU A 10 14.41 3.12 -6.46
N ASN A 11 13.16 3.28 -6.01
CA ASN A 11 12.00 2.77 -6.72
C ASN A 11 11.88 3.39 -8.13
N VAL A 12 12.10 4.70 -8.26
CA VAL A 12 12.10 5.39 -9.55
C VAL A 12 13.22 4.88 -10.46
N ARG A 13 14.43 4.69 -9.91
CA ARG A 13 15.57 4.13 -10.66
C ARG A 13 15.25 2.72 -11.16
N PHE A 14 14.67 1.87 -10.32
CA PHE A 14 14.26 0.52 -10.72
C PHE A 14 13.13 0.56 -11.77
N GLY A 15 12.20 1.51 -11.67
CA GLY A 15 11.19 1.75 -12.71
C GLY A 15 11.79 2.03 -14.09
N LYS A 16 12.84 2.86 -14.14
CA LYS A 16 13.58 3.17 -15.38
C LYS A 16 14.34 1.96 -15.92
N GLU A 17 14.90 1.14 -15.04
CA GLU A 17 15.61 -0.10 -15.40
C GLU A 17 14.67 -1.17 -15.93
N ALA A 18 13.57 -1.45 -15.22
CA ALA A 18 12.60 -2.47 -15.62
C ALA A 18 11.99 -2.19 -17.00
N LYS A 19 11.88 -0.93 -17.40
CA LYS A 19 11.42 -0.53 -18.74
C LYS A 19 12.36 -0.95 -19.88
N GLN A 20 13.66 -1.14 -19.61
CA GLN A 20 14.62 -1.58 -20.63
C GLN A 20 14.32 -3.01 -21.10
N ASP A 21 13.69 -3.84 -20.25
CA ASP A 21 13.19 -5.18 -20.60
C ASP A 21 11.78 -5.41 -20.06
N SER A 22 10.85 -4.59 -20.54
CA SER A 22 9.42 -4.66 -20.17
C SER A 22 8.73 -5.98 -20.55
N SER A 23 9.39 -6.84 -21.34
CA SER A 23 8.88 -8.17 -21.68
C SER A 23 8.99 -9.16 -20.52
N ARG A 24 9.89 -8.88 -19.57
CA ARG A 24 10.20 -9.76 -18.43
C ARG A 24 10.05 -9.09 -17.08
N LEU A 25 10.23 -7.77 -17.01
CA LEU A 25 10.25 -7.02 -15.77
C LEU A 25 9.15 -5.96 -15.72
N ALA A 26 8.58 -5.78 -14.53
CA ALA A 26 7.69 -4.69 -14.19
C ALA A 26 8.09 -4.12 -12.83
N ALA A 27 7.86 -2.83 -12.63
CA ALA A 27 8.19 -2.13 -11.41
C ALA A 27 6.95 -1.52 -10.75
N MET A 28 7.00 -1.41 -9.43
CA MET A 28 6.02 -0.76 -8.59
C MET A 28 6.75 0.09 -7.55
N MET A 29 6.05 1.08 -7.00
CA MET A 29 6.52 1.80 -5.82
C MET A 29 6.16 0.99 -4.57
N GLY A 30 7.17 0.40 -3.94
CA GLY A 30 7.02 -0.37 -2.70
C GLY A 30 6.87 0.54 -1.48
N LEU A 31 5.74 0.42 -0.79
CA LEU A 31 5.47 1.06 0.50
C LEU A 31 5.27 -0.03 1.55
N HIS A 32 5.65 0.24 2.79
CA HIS A 32 5.53 -0.76 3.85
C HIS A 32 4.08 -0.90 4.33
N ALA A 33 3.67 -0.17 5.38
CA ALA A 33 2.33 -0.25 5.97
C ALA A 33 1.86 1.13 6.42
N SER A 34 0.55 1.31 6.62
CA SER A 34 -0.05 2.61 6.97
C SER A 34 0.62 3.24 8.20
N PHE A 35 0.83 2.49 9.28
CA PHE A 35 1.48 3.00 10.51
C PHE A 35 2.95 3.44 10.35
N THR A 36 3.64 3.03 9.28
CA THR A 36 5.03 3.45 8.98
C THR A 36 5.14 4.61 7.99
N LEU A 37 4.02 5.02 7.38
CA LEU A 37 4.01 6.05 6.36
C LEU A 37 3.43 7.33 6.97
N SER A 38 4.21 8.41 7.02
CA SER A 38 3.66 9.74 7.36
C SER A 38 2.92 10.37 6.18
N SER A 39 2.09 11.39 6.42
CA SER A 39 1.45 12.15 5.33
C SER A 39 2.50 12.75 4.38
N ASP A 40 3.59 13.32 4.91
CA ASP A 40 4.72 13.83 4.12
C ASP A 40 5.34 12.74 3.23
N THR A 41 5.39 11.49 3.72
CA THR A 41 5.89 10.36 2.93
C THR A 41 4.96 10.06 1.77
N LEU A 42 3.65 10.00 2.01
CA LEU A 42 2.66 9.73 0.97
C LEU A 42 2.67 10.84 -0.11
N ASP A 43 2.75 12.10 0.32
CA ASP A 43 2.81 13.24 -0.61
C ASP A 43 4.13 13.26 -1.39
N TYR A 44 5.26 12.99 -0.74
CA TYR A 44 6.55 12.91 -1.42
C TYR A 44 6.58 11.78 -2.45
N VAL A 45 6.09 10.59 -2.09
CA VAL A 45 5.99 9.43 -2.99
C VAL A 45 5.16 9.77 -4.23
N LYS A 46 4.00 10.42 -4.07
CA LYS A 46 3.16 10.84 -5.21
C LYS A 46 3.86 11.86 -6.10
N ALA A 47 4.45 12.88 -5.49
CA ALA A 47 5.11 13.96 -6.22
C ALA A 47 6.31 13.49 -7.06
N HIS A 48 6.96 12.38 -6.66
CA HIS A 48 8.16 11.86 -7.31
C HIS A 48 7.93 10.55 -8.07
N ASN A 49 6.68 10.07 -8.17
CA ASN A 49 6.33 8.91 -9.01
C ASN A 49 6.12 9.34 -10.48
N GLU A 50 7.18 9.89 -11.10
CA GLU A 50 7.16 10.47 -12.46
C GLU A 50 6.59 9.51 -13.51
N ASP A 51 6.89 8.22 -13.37
CA ASP A 51 6.50 7.16 -14.30
C ASP A 51 5.10 6.59 -14.03
N GLN A 52 4.37 7.15 -13.06
CA GLN A 52 3.03 6.70 -12.65
C GLN A 52 2.97 5.19 -12.40
N LEU A 53 3.99 4.67 -11.71
CA LEU A 53 4.06 3.29 -11.26
C LEU A 53 2.89 3.00 -10.31
N GLY A 54 2.41 1.76 -10.31
CA GLY A 54 1.47 1.30 -9.29
C GLY A 54 2.12 1.24 -7.91
N TYR A 55 1.31 1.25 -6.85
CA TYR A 55 1.77 1.12 -5.47
C TYR A 55 1.56 -0.29 -4.95
N HIS A 56 2.53 -0.85 -4.24
CA HIS A 56 2.37 -2.10 -3.47
C HIS A 56 2.54 -1.78 -1.99
N VAL A 57 1.53 -2.08 -1.17
CA VAL A 57 1.49 -1.70 0.24
C VAL A 57 0.74 -2.73 1.10
N HIS A 58 1.21 -2.98 2.32
CA HIS A 58 0.51 -3.79 3.32
C HIS A 58 -0.62 -2.95 3.92
N VAL A 59 -1.83 -3.51 4.00
CA VAL A 59 -3.01 -2.76 4.43
C VAL A 59 -3.83 -3.59 5.41
N ALA A 60 -4.07 -3.05 6.61
CA ALA A 60 -4.92 -3.66 7.63
C ALA A 60 -4.57 -5.14 7.88
N GLU A 61 -3.27 -5.45 7.94
CA GLU A 61 -2.77 -6.82 8.19
C GLU A 61 -3.04 -7.25 9.63
N GLY A 62 -2.59 -6.44 10.60
CA GLY A 62 -2.81 -6.66 12.03
C GLY A 62 -3.77 -5.63 12.64
N PRO A 63 -4.39 -5.93 13.79
CA PRO A 63 -5.31 -5.00 14.46
C PRO A 63 -4.61 -3.69 14.89
N GLU A 64 -3.30 -3.74 15.13
CA GLU A 64 -2.47 -2.59 15.46
C GLU A 64 -2.40 -1.56 14.33
N ASP A 65 -2.44 -1.98 13.05
CA ASP A 65 -2.45 -1.04 11.91
C ASP A 65 -3.76 -0.24 11.89
N VAL A 66 -4.87 -0.91 12.22
CA VAL A 66 -6.18 -0.26 12.32
C VAL A 66 -6.23 0.68 13.52
N ALA A 67 -5.71 0.26 14.68
CA ALA A 67 -5.67 1.08 15.88
C ALA A 67 -4.81 2.34 15.67
N ASP A 68 -3.60 2.18 15.14
CA ASP A 68 -2.66 3.28 14.87
C ASP A 68 -3.26 4.29 13.88
N SER A 69 -3.86 3.81 12.79
CA SER A 69 -4.48 4.70 11.80
C SER A 69 -5.68 5.45 12.38
N LYS A 70 -6.52 4.78 13.19
CA LYS A 70 -7.65 5.43 13.86
C LYS A 70 -7.18 6.47 14.87
N GLU A 71 -6.15 6.18 15.65
CA GLU A 71 -5.60 7.11 16.65
C GLU A 71 -5.00 8.36 15.99
N LYS A 72 -4.15 8.17 14.97
CA LYS A 72 -3.41 9.28 14.34
C LYS A 72 -4.21 10.05 13.30
N TYR A 73 -5.13 9.39 12.59
CA TYR A 73 -5.79 9.95 11.41
C TYR A 73 -7.32 9.88 11.47
N GLY A 74 -7.91 9.28 12.50
CA GLY A 74 -9.36 9.20 12.67
C GLY A 74 -10.08 8.31 11.64
N MET A 75 -9.35 7.47 10.91
CA MET A 75 -9.87 6.65 9.81
C MET A 75 -9.12 5.33 9.67
N THR A 76 -9.70 4.40 8.92
CA THR A 76 -9.08 3.09 8.63
C THR A 76 -7.87 3.22 7.70
N PRO A 77 -6.93 2.26 7.71
CA PRO A 77 -5.80 2.23 6.78
C PRO A 77 -6.24 2.28 5.31
N VAL A 78 -7.31 1.57 4.96
CA VAL A 78 -7.87 1.55 3.59
C VAL A 78 -8.36 2.94 3.20
N ARG A 79 -9.24 3.56 4.00
CA ARG A 79 -9.77 4.89 3.71
C ARG A 79 -8.65 5.92 3.58
N ARG A 80 -7.68 5.88 4.51
CA ARG A 80 -6.50 6.73 4.49
C ARG A 80 -5.73 6.64 3.18
N LEU A 81 -5.40 5.42 2.74
CA LEU A 81 -4.58 5.21 1.54
C LEU A 81 -5.37 5.47 0.24
N VAL A 82 -6.70 5.29 0.25
CA VAL A 82 -7.59 5.72 -0.86
C VAL A 82 -7.64 7.24 -0.95
N GLU A 83 -7.92 7.95 0.15
CA GLU A 83 -7.99 9.42 0.19
C GLU A 83 -6.63 10.05 -0.13
N ALA A 84 -5.53 9.41 0.27
CA ALA A 84 -4.18 9.83 -0.07
C ALA A 84 -3.84 9.63 -1.55
N GLY A 85 -4.63 8.87 -2.34
CA GLY A 85 -4.37 8.58 -3.75
C GLY A 85 -3.36 7.45 -3.99
N ILE A 86 -3.14 6.59 -3.00
CA ILE A 86 -2.20 5.46 -3.09
C ILE A 86 -2.90 4.19 -3.56
N LEU A 87 -4.12 3.93 -3.09
CA LEU A 87 -4.91 2.79 -3.56
C LEU A 87 -5.72 3.19 -4.79
N GLY A 88 -5.40 2.57 -5.93
CA GLY A 88 -6.02 2.83 -7.22
C GLY A 88 -5.89 1.64 -8.18
N PRO A 89 -6.27 1.79 -9.47
CA PRO A 89 -6.37 0.68 -10.43
C PRO A 89 -5.05 -0.07 -10.71
N LYS A 90 -3.91 0.56 -10.46
CA LYS A 90 -2.57 -0.03 -10.62
C LYS A 90 -1.98 -0.55 -9.30
N SER A 91 -2.69 -0.41 -8.18
CA SER A 91 -2.15 -0.69 -6.86
C SER A 91 -2.49 -2.10 -6.38
N ILE A 92 -1.60 -2.65 -5.55
CA ILE A 92 -1.77 -3.90 -4.83
C ILE A 92 -1.85 -3.58 -3.34
N ALA A 93 -2.95 -3.99 -2.71
CA ALA A 93 -3.15 -3.97 -1.27
C ALA A 93 -2.94 -5.39 -0.73
N GLY A 94 -1.87 -5.59 0.04
CA GLY A 94 -1.55 -6.86 0.67
C GLY A 94 -2.37 -7.08 1.94
N HIS A 95 -2.62 -8.35 2.27
CA HIS A 95 -3.30 -8.84 3.47
C HIS A 95 -4.79 -8.50 3.56
N CYS A 96 -5.12 -7.25 3.91
CA CYS A 96 -6.50 -6.79 4.10
C CYS A 96 -7.31 -7.69 5.05
N VAL A 97 -6.73 -8.08 6.18
CA VAL A 97 -7.35 -8.99 7.16
C VAL A 97 -8.41 -8.27 8.00
N HIS A 98 -8.09 -7.08 8.50
CA HIS A 98 -8.95 -6.30 9.39
C HIS A 98 -9.63 -5.14 8.65
N VAL A 99 -10.38 -5.47 7.62
CA VAL A 99 -11.16 -4.49 6.85
C VAL A 99 -12.63 -4.52 7.28
N THR A 100 -13.27 -3.35 7.23
CA THR A 100 -14.72 -3.21 7.44
C THR A 100 -15.49 -3.33 6.12
N ASP A 101 -16.82 -3.47 6.17
CA ASP A 101 -17.66 -3.45 4.95
C ASP A 101 -17.50 -2.14 4.14
N GLU A 102 -17.30 -1.01 4.83
CA GLU A 102 -17.01 0.27 4.18
C GLU A 102 -15.65 0.24 3.47
N ASP A 103 -14.64 -0.36 4.10
CA ASP A 103 -13.32 -0.55 3.49
C ASP A 103 -13.39 -1.43 2.25
N VAL A 104 -14.17 -2.52 2.29
CA VAL A 104 -14.40 -3.39 1.13
C VAL A 104 -15.04 -2.60 -0.02
N ALA A 105 -16.02 -1.75 0.27
CA ALA A 105 -16.63 -0.87 -0.73
C ALA A 105 -15.62 0.14 -1.32
N LEU A 106 -14.74 0.71 -0.49
CA LEU A 106 -13.67 1.62 -0.91
C LEU A 106 -12.60 0.92 -1.76
N LEU A 107 -12.18 -0.29 -1.39
CA LEU A 107 -11.27 -1.11 -2.19
C LEU A 107 -11.87 -1.43 -3.55
N LYS A 108 -13.14 -1.85 -3.58
CA LYS A 108 -13.86 -2.09 -4.84
C LYS A 108 -13.94 -0.83 -5.71
N LYS A 109 -14.25 0.32 -5.12
CA LYS A 109 -14.35 1.60 -5.83
C LYS A 109 -12.99 2.09 -6.36
N SER A 110 -11.92 1.92 -5.60
CA SER A 110 -10.56 2.30 -6.00
C SER A 110 -9.97 1.39 -7.10
N GLN A 111 -10.55 0.21 -7.29
CA GLN A 111 -10.08 -0.83 -8.22
C GLN A 111 -8.67 -1.38 -7.89
N ALA A 112 -8.17 -1.13 -6.69
CA ALA A 112 -6.96 -1.76 -6.19
C ALA A 112 -7.12 -3.29 -6.16
N LYS A 113 -6.03 -4.00 -6.43
CA LYS A 113 -6.00 -5.47 -6.35
C LYS A 113 -5.70 -5.87 -4.90
N VAL A 114 -6.58 -6.66 -4.31
CA VAL A 114 -6.36 -7.23 -2.98
C VAL A 114 -5.65 -8.56 -3.14
N VAL A 115 -4.56 -8.76 -2.39
CA VAL A 115 -3.80 -10.02 -2.36
C VAL A 115 -3.99 -10.65 -0.99
N HIS A 116 -4.54 -11.86 -0.99
CA HIS A 116 -4.74 -12.65 0.23
C HIS A 116 -3.53 -13.54 0.50
N ASN A 117 -3.02 -13.52 1.74
CA ASN A 117 -1.80 -14.21 2.15
C ASN A 117 -2.06 -15.16 3.34
N PRO A 118 -2.84 -16.24 3.18
CA PRO A 118 -3.39 -17.03 4.29
C PRO A 118 -2.31 -17.66 5.18
N GLU A 119 -1.26 -18.24 4.58
CA GLU A 119 -0.18 -18.88 5.33
C GLU A 119 0.58 -17.87 6.20
N SER A 120 0.90 -16.69 5.64
CA SER A 120 1.52 -15.60 6.39
C SER A 120 0.61 -15.09 7.51
N ASN A 121 -0.68 -14.88 7.21
CA ASN A 121 -1.64 -14.34 8.17
C ASN A 121 -1.80 -15.26 9.39
N MET A 122 -1.88 -16.57 9.14
CA MET A 122 -1.94 -17.59 10.19
C MET A 122 -0.60 -17.72 10.93
N GLY A 123 0.52 -17.74 10.20
CA GLY A 123 1.87 -17.86 10.78
C GLY A 123 2.24 -16.70 11.70
N ASN A 124 1.82 -15.48 11.37
CA ASN A 124 2.02 -14.28 12.18
C ASN A 124 0.92 -14.05 13.23
N ALA A 125 -0.07 -14.95 13.30
CA ALA A 125 -1.21 -14.85 14.21
C ALA A 125 -1.99 -13.52 14.11
N VAL A 126 -2.07 -12.95 12.91
CA VAL A 126 -2.83 -11.70 12.66
C VAL A 126 -4.30 -11.97 12.34
N GLY A 127 -4.66 -13.23 12.03
CA GLY A 127 -6.05 -13.67 11.89
C GLY A 127 -6.39 -14.14 10.48
N THR A 128 -7.67 -14.16 10.15
CA THR A 128 -8.21 -14.69 8.89
C THR A 128 -9.10 -13.68 8.20
N THR A 129 -8.96 -13.53 6.90
CA THR A 129 -9.86 -12.74 6.06
C THR A 129 -11.14 -13.53 5.77
N ASP A 130 -12.30 -12.88 5.76
CA ASP A 130 -13.57 -13.47 5.33
C ASP A 130 -13.69 -13.35 3.80
N ILE A 131 -13.33 -14.42 3.08
CA ILE A 131 -13.25 -14.51 1.61
C ILE A 131 -13.97 -15.73 1.06
#